data_AF-A0A4Q2E054-F1
#
_entry.id   AF-A0A4Q2E054-F1
#
_cell.length_a   1.000
_cell.length_b   1.000
_cell.length_c   1.000
_cell.angle_alpha   90.00
_cell.angle_beta   90.00
_cell.angle_gamma   90.00
#
_symmetry.space_group_name_H-M   'P 1'
#
loop_
_entity.id
_entity.type
_entity.pdbx_description
1 polymer ?
#
loop_
_entity_poly.entity_id
_entity_poly.type
_entity_poly.pdbx_seq_one_letter_code
_entity_poly.pdbx_strand_id
1 'polypeptide(L)'
;MKTTVRTTLAVIVLGSMFAAVIPAKAAQYTVTSPNSGLEIRGNDGASYDLDAVTRTTVDNTNQIQQEHLTNNNQQGLIMQNANDISSVNSKLDSVNKQLTDSIVDESNARSGADSALGQRITTLENAPKPTNGVDGKDGVNGKDGATGAKGDKGDTGATGAVGANGKDGVDGKDGVTTTVTKVQVDTATQAKVDSNSKQVAGNTVAVDNVQSRQQAQETTIRRHSSQLSNHEERITALENENNNNFQNLKNDVDNNRKRAAVGVASVAAMSNIPQVTDSQTFAIGAGVGEYDSQGAIAVGFSARVTERVVTKASVGAGSYGGATVGAGVSYGW
;
A
#
# COMPACT_ATOMS: atom_id res chain seq x y z
N MET A 1 -51.71 53.67 7.20
CA MET A 1 -51.78 52.20 7.38
C MET A 1 -50.65 51.57 6.62
N LYS A 2 -49.62 51.06 7.30
CA LYS A 2 -48.53 50.27 6.71
C LYS A 2 -48.67 48.86 7.26
N THR A 3 -49.18 47.95 6.45
CA THR A 3 -49.35 46.54 6.78
C THR A 3 -48.03 45.84 6.50
N THR A 4 -47.31 45.40 7.53
CA THR A 4 -46.08 44.62 7.37
C THR A 4 -46.42 43.15 7.54
N VAL A 5 -46.57 42.45 6.41
CA VAL A 5 -46.70 40.99 6.37
C VAL A 5 -45.33 40.40 6.70
N ARG A 6 -45.23 39.69 7.83
CA ARG A 6 -44.04 38.92 8.21
C ARG A 6 -44.17 37.52 7.61
N THR A 7 -43.64 37.34 6.40
CA THR A 7 -43.49 36.01 5.79
C THR A 7 -42.32 35.30 6.48
N THR A 8 -42.63 34.27 7.26
CA THR A 8 -41.60 33.40 7.88
C THR A 8 -41.14 32.43 6.80
N LEU A 9 -39.95 32.65 6.23
CA LEU A 9 -39.32 31.73 5.29
C LEU A 9 -38.71 30.57 6.11
N ALA A 10 -39.40 29.43 6.14
CA ALA A 10 -38.85 28.20 6.71
C ALA A 10 -37.87 27.60 5.70
N VAL A 11 -36.57 27.82 5.90
CA VAL A 11 -35.51 27.16 5.13
C VAL A 11 -35.25 25.80 5.79
N ILE A 12 -35.83 24.75 5.20
CA ILE A 12 -35.57 23.36 5.54
C ILE A 12 -34.27 22.96 4.82
N VAL A 13 -33.14 23.01 5.53
CA VAL A 13 -31.91 22.33 5.10
C VAL A 13 -31.85 21.01 5.87
N LEU A 14 -31.94 19.91 5.14
CA LEU A 14 -31.80 18.55 5.63
C LEU A 14 -30.38 18.35 6.19
N GLY A 15 -30.28 18.03 7.49
CA GLY A 15 -29.05 17.57 8.14
C GLY A 15 -28.69 18.38 9.39
N SER A 16 -29.03 17.82 10.56
CA SER A 16 -28.71 18.30 11.93
C SER A 16 -29.47 19.55 12.41
N MET A 17 -30.56 19.29 13.15
CA MET A 17 -31.30 20.29 13.92
C MET A 17 -30.50 20.72 15.15
N PHE A 18 -29.89 21.91 15.11
CA PHE A 18 -29.59 22.68 16.33
C PHE A 18 -30.85 23.42 16.76
N ALA A 19 -31.52 22.96 17.80
CA ALA A 19 -32.62 23.67 18.44
C ALA A 19 -32.10 24.37 19.71
N ALA A 20 -31.68 25.63 19.58
CA ALA A 20 -31.45 26.52 20.73
C ALA A 20 -32.48 27.66 20.73
N VAL A 21 -33.00 27.95 21.92
CA VAL A 21 -33.89 29.05 22.25
C VAL A 21 -33.07 29.96 23.19
N ILE A 22 -33.01 31.26 22.90
CA ILE A 22 -32.09 32.31 23.42
C ILE A 22 -32.85 33.43 24.19
N PRO A 23 -32.53 33.83 25.44
CA PRO A 23 -33.26 34.89 26.16
C PRO A 23 -33.22 36.18 25.40
N ALA A 24 -34.29 36.98 25.52
CA ALA A 24 -34.32 38.38 25.14
C ALA A 24 -33.29 39.24 25.93
N LYS A 25 -32.01 39.06 25.60
CA LYS A 25 -31.07 40.14 25.33
C LYS A 25 -30.58 39.82 23.92
N ALA A 26 -31.41 40.14 22.94
CA ALA A 26 -31.15 39.79 21.55
C ALA A 26 -29.87 40.49 21.10
N ALA A 27 -28.74 39.81 21.22
CA ALA A 27 -27.69 39.92 20.23
C ALA A 27 -28.39 39.56 18.91
N GLN A 28 -28.83 40.58 18.19
CA GLN A 28 -29.41 40.39 16.88
C GLN A 28 -28.30 39.82 16.00
N TYR A 29 -28.31 38.50 15.81
CA TYR A 29 -27.55 37.87 14.73
C TYR A 29 -28.25 38.32 13.45
N THR A 30 -27.77 39.41 12.87
CA THR A 30 -28.33 39.93 11.63
C THR A 30 -28.04 38.92 10.53
N VAL A 31 -29.05 38.13 10.13
CA VAL A 31 -28.99 37.32 8.92
C VAL A 31 -29.22 38.27 7.75
N THR A 32 -28.14 38.83 7.25
CA THR A 32 -28.15 39.58 6.00
C THR A 32 -28.02 38.60 4.85
N SER A 33 -28.83 38.79 3.81
CA SER A 33 -28.64 38.17 2.49
C SER A 33 -28.14 39.24 1.51
N PRO A 34 -26.89 39.71 1.63
CA PRO A 34 -26.38 40.70 0.69
C PRO A 34 -26.01 39.95 -0.60
N ASN A 35 -26.95 39.92 -1.54
CA ASN A 35 -26.73 39.62 -2.96
C ASN A 35 -26.22 38.24 -3.38
N SER A 36 -25.89 37.27 -2.52
CA SER A 36 -25.64 35.87 -2.95
C SER A 36 -25.38 34.84 -1.83
N GLY A 37 -25.71 35.11 -0.57
CA GLY A 37 -25.61 34.06 0.45
C GLY A 37 -26.02 34.40 1.87
N LEU A 38 -26.17 33.36 2.70
CA LEU A 38 -26.59 33.41 4.11
C LEU A 38 -25.38 33.55 5.05
N GLU A 39 -25.23 34.71 5.70
CA GLU A 39 -24.23 34.91 6.75
C GLU A 39 -24.87 35.03 8.14
N ILE A 40 -24.27 34.39 9.15
CA ILE A 40 -24.63 34.50 10.56
C ILE A 40 -23.54 35.30 11.28
N ARG A 41 -23.85 36.47 11.86
CA ARG A 41 -22.87 37.31 12.58
C ARG A 41 -22.89 37.12 14.09
N GLY A 42 -21.80 36.58 14.63
CA GLY A 42 -21.44 36.47 16.05
C GLY A 42 -21.58 37.77 16.84
N ASN A 43 -21.86 37.64 18.14
CA ASN A 43 -21.95 38.78 19.07
C ASN A 43 -20.58 39.46 19.31
N ASP A 44 -19.49 38.83 18.89
CA ASP A 44 -18.12 39.33 18.80
C ASP A 44 -17.81 40.05 17.47
N GLY A 45 -18.78 40.11 16.55
CA GLY A 45 -18.64 40.70 15.22
C GLY A 45 -18.18 39.75 14.12
N ALA A 46 -17.89 38.47 14.44
CA ALA A 46 -17.43 37.48 13.48
C ALA A 46 -18.58 37.00 12.57
N SER A 47 -18.44 37.13 11.24
CA SER A 47 -19.41 36.61 10.28
C SER A 47 -19.07 35.16 9.90
N TYR A 48 -20.06 34.28 9.89
CA TYR A 48 -19.96 32.90 9.41
C TYR A 48 -20.84 32.73 8.17
N ASP A 49 -20.21 32.51 7.03
CA ASP A 49 -20.89 32.24 5.75
C ASP A 49 -21.36 30.78 5.73
N LEU A 50 -22.67 30.58 5.84
CA LEU A 50 -23.29 29.26 5.87
C LEU A 50 -23.24 28.58 4.50
N ASP A 51 -23.18 29.37 3.42
CA ASP A 51 -22.97 28.85 2.07
C ASP A 51 -21.51 28.46 1.85
N ALA A 52 -20.56 29.13 2.50
CA ALA A 52 -19.18 28.66 2.53
C ALA A 52 -19.07 27.32 3.28
N VAL A 53 -19.69 27.18 4.46
CA VAL A 53 -19.70 25.91 5.21
C VAL A 53 -20.36 24.78 4.43
N THR A 54 -21.49 25.07 3.76
CA THR A 54 -22.19 24.08 2.93
C THR A 54 -21.35 23.70 1.71
N ARG A 55 -20.73 24.67 1.03
CA ARG A 55 -19.79 24.41 -0.09
C ARG A 55 -18.60 23.58 0.35
N THR A 56 -17.94 23.93 1.45
CA THR A 56 -16.82 23.15 2.02
C THR A 56 -17.24 21.73 2.37
N THR A 57 -18.45 21.52 2.91
CA THR A 57 -18.95 20.18 3.21
C THR A 57 -19.17 19.35 1.93
N VAL A 58 -19.75 19.96 0.90
CA VAL A 58 -19.94 19.32 -0.42
C VAL A 58 -18.59 19.03 -1.08
N ASP A 59 -17.64 19.98 -1.03
CA ASP A 59 -16.29 19.82 -1.60
C ASP A 59 -15.53 18.70 -0.90
N ASN A 60 -15.55 18.63 0.44
CA ASN A 60 -14.94 17.55 1.20
C ASN A 60 -15.58 16.19 0.86
N THR A 61 -16.91 16.14 0.73
CA THR A 61 -17.61 14.90 0.35
C THR A 61 -17.21 14.43 -1.04
N ASN A 62 -17.11 15.35 -2.01
CA ASN A 62 -16.68 15.05 -3.37
C ASN A 62 -15.21 14.59 -3.41
N GLN A 63 -14.33 15.23 -2.62
CA GLN A 63 -12.92 14.81 -2.49
C GLN A 63 -12.81 13.39 -1.93
N ILE A 64 -13.53 13.08 -0.84
CA ILE A 64 -13.53 11.73 -0.25
C ILE A 64 -14.03 10.68 -1.25
N GLN A 65 -15.10 10.97 -2.00
CA GLN A 65 -15.59 10.06 -3.04
C GLN A 65 -14.56 9.84 -4.15
N GLN A 66 -13.87 10.89 -4.57
CA GLN A 66 -12.83 10.83 -5.60
C GLN A 66 -11.59 10.07 -5.12
N GLU A 67 -11.19 10.24 -3.86
CA GLU A 67 -10.13 9.45 -3.22
C GLU A 67 -10.53 7.98 -3.12
N HIS A 68 -11.78 7.68 -2.75
CA HIS A 68 -12.24 6.30 -2.66
C HIS A 68 -12.25 5.59 -4.03
N LEU A 69 -12.67 6.29 -5.09
CA LEU A 69 -12.58 5.82 -6.47
C LEU A 69 -11.11 5.57 -6.89
N THR A 70 -10.21 6.50 -6.55
CA THR A 70 -8.77 6.35 -6.81
C THR A 70 -8.19 5.12 -6.11
N ASN A 71 -8.51 4.94 -4.83
CA ASN A 71 -8.06 3.81 -4.02
C ASN A 71 -8.59 2.48 -4.57
N ASN A 72 -9.86 2.41 -4.97
CA ASN A 72 -10.45 1.20 -5.58
C ASN A 72 -9.77 0.85 -6.92
N ASN A 73 -9.50 1.85 -7.77
CA ASN A 73 -8.77 1.64 -9.02
C ASN A 73 -7.34 1.15 -8.76
N GLN A 74 -6.65 1.72 -7.77
CA GLN A 74 -5.32 1.26 -7.37
C GLN A 74 -5.34 -0.17 -6.84
N GLN A 75 -6.33 -0.56 -6.03
CA GLN A 75 -6.50 -1.95 -5.59
C GLN A 75 -6.72 -2.91 -6.76
N GLY A 76 -7.50 -2.50 -7.77
CA GLY A 76 -7.68 -3.25 -9.01
C GLY A 76 -6.37 -3.51 -9.76
N LEU A 77 -5.55 -2.46 -9.92
CA LEU A 77 -4.22 -2.57 -10.55
C LEU A 77 -3.26 -3.46 -9.74
N ILE A 78 -3.31 -3.39 -8.40
CA ILE A 78 -2.49 -4.25 -7.53
C ILE A 78 -2.89 -5.73 -7.72
N MET A 79 -4.18 -6.05 -7.79
CA MET A 79 -4.65 -7.41 -8.06
C MET A 79 -4.23 -7.89 -9.44
N GLN A 80 -4.31 -7.03 -10.46
CA GLN A 80 -3.86 -7.38 -11.80
C GLN A 80 -2.36 -7.67 -11.85
N ASN A 81 -1.54 -6.79 -11.25
CA ASN A 81 -0.11 -7.00 -11.13
C ASN A 81 0.23 -8.29 -10.37
N ALA A 82 -0.51 -8.63 -9.31
CA ALA A 82 -0.31 -9.87 -8.56
C ALA A 82 -0.57 -11.11 -9.43
N ASN A 83 -1.61 -11.08 -10.26
CA ASN A 83 -1.91 -12.15 -11.20
C ASN A 83 -0.84 -12.27 -12.30
N ASP A 84 -0.37 -11.15 -12.83
CA ASP A 84 0.69 -11.11 -13.84
C ASP A 84 2.02 -11.65 -13.29
N ILE A 85 2.39 -11.27 -12.06
CA ILE A 85 3.59 -11.81 -11.37
C ILE A 85 3.47 -13.33 -11.19
N SER A 86 2.30 -13.82 -10.77
CA SER A 86 2.06 -15.27 -10.61
C SER A 86 2.23 -16.02 -11.94
N SER A 87 1.69 -15.45 -13.03
CA SER A 87 1.85 -15.98 -14.39
C SER A 87 3.31 -16.00 -14.83
N VAL A 88 4.05 -14.91 -14.62
CA VAL A 88 5.49 -14.83 -14.92
C VAL A 88 6.29 -15.87 -14.12
N ASN A 89 6.02 -16.03 -12.83
CA ASN A 89 6.70 -17.02 -11.99
C ASN A 89 6.46 -18.45 -12.51
N SER A 90 5.22 -18.80 -12.89
CA SER A 90 4.92 -20.12 -13.45
C SER A 90 5.65 -20.41 -14.77
N LYS A 91 5.82 -19.37 -15.61
CA LYS A 91 6.61 -19.47 -16.85
C LYS A 91 8.10 -19.62 -16.55
N LEU A 92 8.62 -18.87 -15.58
CA LEU A 92 10.01 -18.96 -15.15
C LEU A 92 10.33 -20.36 -14.60
N ASP A 93 9.46 -20.94 -13.79
CA ASP A 93 9.61 -22.31 -13.28
C ASP A 93 9.65 -23.33 -14.42
N SER A 94 8.77 -23.15 -15.42
CA SER A 94 8.74 -24.01 -16.61
C SER A 94 10.02 -23.91 -17.43
N VAL A 95 10.53 -22.69 -17.65
CA VAL A 95 11.79 -22.45 -18.37
C VAL A 95 12.99 -23.01 -17.62
N ASN A 96 13.04 -22.82 -16.29
CA ASN A 96 14.11 -23.37 -15.45
C ASN A 96 14.13 -24.89 -15.50
N LYS A 97 12.94 -25.52 -15.48
CA LYS A 97 12.82 -26.97 -15.65
C LYS A 97 13.32 -27.42 -17.02
N GLN A 98 12.90 -26.77 -18.11
CA GLN A 98 13.34 -27.08 -19.47
C GLN A 98 14.87 -26.94 -19.64
N LEU A 99 15.45 -25.90 -19.07
CA LEU A 99 16.90 -25.69 -19.10
C LEU A 99 17.64 -26.79 -18.32
N THR A 100 17.13 -27.16 -17.15
CA THR A 100 17.68 -28.25 -16.34
C THR A 100 17.64 -29.58 -17.11
N ASP A 101 16.49 -29.91 -17.69
CA ASP A 101 16.30 -31.13 -18.49
C ASP A 101 17.28 -31.14 -19.69
N SER A 102 17.43 -30.02 -20.39
CA SER A 102 18.35 -29.89 -21.54
C SER A 102 19.83 -30.06 -21.16
N ILE A 103 20.24 -29.51 -20.01
CA ILE A 103 21.62 -29.66 -19.51
C ILE A 103 21.90 -31.12 -19.16
N VAL A 104 20.94 -31.82 -18.55
CA VAL A 104 21.07 -33.24 -18.20
C VAL A 104 21.18 -34.08 -19.47
N ASP A 105 20.35 -33.83 -20.48
CA ASP A 105 20.40 -34.53 -21.77
C ASP A 105 21.74 -34.32 -22.49
N GLU A 106 22.24 -33.08 -22.55
CA GLU A 106 23.54 -32.73 -23.12
C GLU A 106 24.69 -33.43 -22.36
N SER A 107 24.64 -33.45 -21.03
CA SER A 107 25.63 -34.12 -20.17
C SER A 107 25.66 -35.63 -20.40
N ASN A 108 24.49 -36.25 -20.52
CA ASN A 108 24.37 -37.68 -20.80
C ASN A 108 24.90 -38.02 -22.20
N ALA A 109 24.60 -37.19 -23.21
CA ALA A 109 25.10 -37.35 -24.57
C ALA A 109 26.64 -37.25 -24.63
N ARG A 110 27.22 -36.26 -23.94
CA ARG A 110 28.68 -36.07 -23.85
C ARG A 110 29.36 -37.24 -23.15
N SER A 111 28.80 -37.70 -22.03
CA SER A 111 29.31 -38.86 -21.30
C SER A 111 29.31 -40.13 -22.17
N GLY A 112 28.26 -40.32 -22.97
CA GLY A 112 28.19 -41.41 -23.96
C GLY A 112 29.26 -41.30 -25.05
N ALA A 113 29.50 -40.10 -25.58
CA ALA A 113 30.53 -39.84 -26.59
C ALA A 113 31.95 -40.07 -26.04
N ASP A 114 32.23 -39.61 -24.82
CA ASP A 114 33.51 -39.81 -24.14
C ASP A 114 33.78 -41.30 -23.88
N SER A 115 32.75 -42.05 -23.45
CA SER A 115 32.84 -43.50 -23.32
C SER A 115 33.18 -44.18 -24.65
N ALA A 116 32.54 -43.77 -25.75
CA ALA A 116 32.80 -44.32 -27.07
C ALA A 116 34.21 -43.98 -27.58
N LEU A 117 34.69 -42.76 -27.34
CA LEU A 117 36.06 -42.36 -27.67
C LEU A 117 37.09 -43.15 -26.85
N GLY A 118 36.85 -43.36 -25.56
CA GLY A 118 37.68 -44.21 -24.71
C GLY A 118 37.82 -45.63 -25.26
N GLN A 119 36.70 -46.26 -25.65
CA GLN A 119 36.72 -47.58 -26.27
C GLN A 119 37.50 -47.63 -27.59
N ARG A 120 37.37 -46.59 -28.44
CA ARG A 120 38.13 -46.49 -29.70
C ARG A 120 39.62 -46.32 -29.45
N ILE A 121 40.02 -45.50 -28.49
CA ILE A 121 41.42 -45.32 -28.11
C ILE A 121 42.01 -46.64 -27.63
N THR A 122 41.33 -47.33 -26.70
CA THR A 122 41.77 -48.66 -26.23
C THR A 122 41.87 -49.67 -27.38
N THR A 123 40.97 -49.62 -28.36
CA THR A 123 41.04 -50.49 -29.54
C THR A 123 42.26 -50.17 -30.41
N LEU A 124 42.57 -48.89 -30.61
CA LEU A 124 43.71 -48.44 -31.40
C LEU A 124 45.05 -48.69 -30.70
N GLU A 125 45.12 -48.53 -29.38
CA GLU A 125 46.32 -48.82 -28.57
C GLU A 125 46.68 -50.31 -28.60
N ASN A 126 45.67 -51.18 -28.66
CA ASN A 126 45.84 -52.63 -28.78
C ASN A 126 45.92 -53.13 -30.22
N ALA A 127 45.86 -52.24 -31.22
CA ALA A 127 45.98 -52.64 -32.62
C ALA A 127 47.42 -53.12 -32.91
N PRO A 128 47.60 -54.15 -33.76
CA PRO A 128 48.93 -54.62 -34.15
C PRO A 128 49.75 -53.47 -34.74
N LYS A 129 50.93 -53.18 -34.18
CA LYS A 129 51.85 -52.20 -34.77
C LYS A 129 52.27 -52.66 -36.17
N PRO A 130 52.37 -51.76 -37.17
CA PRO A 130 52.91 -52.12 -38.46
C PRO A 130 54.35 -52.59 -38.27
N THR A 131 54.59 -53.87 -38.52
CA THR A 131 55.92 -54.44 -38.59
C THR A 131 56.57 -53.90 -39.86
N ASN A 132 57.66 -53.15 -39.71
CA ASN A 132 58.61 -52.67 -40.72
C ASN A 132 58.05 -52.55 -42.14
N GLY A 133 57.87 -51.31 -42.60
CA GLY A 133 57.66 -51.05 -44.03
C GLY A 133 58.73 -51.80 -44.83
N VAL A 134 58.30 -52.57 -45.83
CA VAL A 134 59.23 -53.24 -46.74
C VAL A 134 60.25 -52.24 -47.25
N ASP A 135 61.55 -52.53 -47.05
CA ASP A 135 62.63 -51.71 -47.58
C ASP A 135 62.37 -51.42 -49.07
N GLY A 136 62.62 -50.18 -49.49
CA GLY A 136 62.47 -49.81 -50.90
C GLY A 136 63.31 -50.75 -51.76
N LYS A 137 62.76 -51.26 -52.87
CA LYS A 137 63.53 -52.09 -53.80
C LYS A 137 64.84 -51.36 -54.16
N ASP A 138 65.96 -52.06 -54.05
CA ASP A 138 67.28 -51.55 -54.45
C ASP A 138 67.22 -50.87 -55.82
N GLY A 139 67.94 -49.75 -55.96
CA GLY A 139 68.09 -49.09 -57.24
C GLY A 139 68.70 -50.05 -58.27
N VAL A 140 68.17 -50.07 -59.49
CA VAL A 140 68.74 -50.86 -60.59
C VAL A 140 70.23 -50.52 -60.77
N ASN A 141 71.08 -51.56 -60.82
CA ASN A 141 72.51 -51.41 -61.12
C ASN A 141 72.72 -50.53 -62.37
N GLY A 142 73.74 -49.67 -62.33
CA GLY A 142 74.14 -48.88 -63.50
C GLY A 142 74.45 -49.80 -64.70
N LYS A 143 74.05 -49.39 -65.91
CA LYS A 143 74.37 -50.13 -67.14
C LYS A 143 75.89 -50.24 -67.28
N ASP A 144 76.38 -51.43 -67.60
CA ASP A 144 77.81 -51.68 -67.88
C ASP A 144 78.36 -50.67 -68.90
N GLY A 145 79.59 -50.20 -68.67
CA GLY A 145 80.28 -49.31 -69.58
C GLY A 145 80.52 -49.95 -70.94
N ALA A 146 80.40 -49.16 -72.02
CA ALA A 146 80.57 -49.65 -73.38
C ALA A 146 81.92 -50.38 -73.59
N THR A 147 81.87 -51.54 -74.25
CA THR A 147 83.04 -52.35 -74.63
C THR A 147 84.07 -51.51 -75.39
N GLY A 148 85.31 -51.45 -74.88
CA GLY A 148 86.43 -50.80 -75.55
C GLY A 148 86.78 -51.46 -76.89
N ALA A 149 87.16 -50.65 -77.88
CA ALA A 149 87.51 -51.11 -79.22
C ALA A 149 88.70 -52.11 -79.21
N LYS A 150 88.62 -53.13 -80.06
CA LYS A 150 89.63 -54.19 -80.25
C LYS A 150 90.93 -53.60 -80.82
N GLY A 151 92.03 -53.69 -80.07
CA GLY A 151 93.37 -53.30 -80.51
C GLY A 151 94.26 -54.51 -80.83
N ASP A 152 95.19 -54.30 -81.77
CA ASP A 152 96.08 -55.32 -82.34
C ASP A 152 97.03 -55.97 -81.32
N LYS A 153 97.35 -57.24 -81.60
CA LYS A 153 98.07 -58.21 -80.76
C LYS A 153 99.38 -57.66 -80.14
N GLY A 154 99.32 -57.31 -78.87
CA GLY A 154 100.45 -57.01 -77.97
C GLY A 154 99.92 -56.58 -76.60
N ASP A 155 100.38 -57.25 -75.53
CA ASP A 155 100.14 -57.01 -74.10
C ASP A 155 98.79 -56.38 -73.67
N THR A 156 97.91 -57.23 -73.14
CA THR A 156 96.59 -56.87 -72.60
C THR A 156 96.70 -55.71 -71.60
N GLY A 157 96.13 -54.57 -71.98
CA GLY A 157 96.05 -53.37 -71.15
C GLY A 157 95.29 -53.62 -69.84
N ALA A 158 95.74 -52.99 -68.77
CA ALA A 158 95.14 -53.09 -67.45
C ALA A 158 93.64 -52.81 -67.50
N THR A 159 92.85 -53.70 -66.90
CA THR A 159 91.40 -53.53 -66.70
C THR A 159 91.13 -52.18 -66.04
N GLY A 160 90.26 -51.36 -66.64
CA GLY A 160 89.88 -50.06 -66.09
C GLY A 160 89.32 -50.23 -64.67
N ALA A 161 89.65 -49.29 -63.78
CA ALA A 161 89.20 -49.33 -62.39
C ALA A 161 87.67 -49.44 -62.30
N VAL A 162 87.18 -50.34 -61.44
CA VAL A 162 85.75 -50.48 -61.13
C VAL A 162 85.21 -49.12 -60.68
N GLY A 163 84.13 -48.66 -61.33
CA GLY A 163 83.47 -47.41 -60.95
C GLY A 163 83.06 -47.45 -59.48
N ALA A 164 83.34 -46.38 -58.72
CA ALA A 164 82.96 -46.31 -57.31
C ALA A 164 81.44 -46.46 -57.16
N ASN A 165 81.01 -47.26 -56.17
CA ASN A 165 79.59 -47.40 -55.82
C ASN A 165 78.95 -46.01 -55.63
N GLY A 166 77.70 -45.84 -56.07
CA GLY A 166 76.93 -44.65 -55.75
C GLY A 166 76.87 -44.45 -54.23
N LYS A 167 77.00 -43.21 -53.76
CA LYS A 167 76.83 -42.91 -52.34
C LYS A 167 75.38 -43.21 -51.94
N ASP A 168 75.20 -43.82 -50.75
CA ASP A 168 73.87 -44.03 -50.17
C ASP A 168 73.08 -42.72 -50.13
N GLY A 169 71.75 -42.82 -50.28
CA GLY A 169 70.87 -41.67 -50.10
C GLY A 169 70.94 -41.19 -48.64
N VAL A 170 70.94 -39.87 -48.43
CA VAL A 170 70.85 -39.30 -47.08
C VAL A 170 69.50 -39.65 -46.45
N ASP A 171 69.52 -40.09 -45.21
CA ASP A 171 68.32 -40.32 -44.40
C ASP A 171 67.42 -39.05 -44.41
N GLY A 172 66.11 -39.24 -44.50
CA GLY A 172 65.14 -38.15 -44.41
C GLY A 172 65.26 -37.45 -43.06
N LYS A 173 65.24 -36.11 -43.04
CA LYS A 173 65.29 -35.34 -41.79
C LYS A 173 64.07 -35.72 -40.91
N ASP A 174 64.31 -36.03 -39.64
CA ASP A 174 63.25 -36.26 -38.66
C ASP A 174 62.22 -35.12 -38.69
N GLY A 175 60.94 -35.48 -38.76
CA GLY A 175 59.86 -34.51 -38.70
C GLY A 175 59.82 -33.81 -37.34
N VAL A 176 59.98 -32.49 -37.32
CA VAL A 176 59.78 -31.67 -36.12
C VAL A 176 58.34 -31.83 -35.65
N THR A 177 58.13 -32.68 -34.64
CA THR A 177 56.87 -32.72 -33.90
C THR A 177 56.91 -31.58 -32.90
N THR A 178 56.38 -30.41 -33.28
CA THR A 178 56.00 -29.39 -32.29
C THR A 178 54.82 -29.94 -31.50
N THR A 179 55.10 -30.71 -30.44
CA THR A 179 54.14 -30.96 -29.37
C THR A 179 53.88 -29.61 -28.71
N VAL A 180 52.87 -28.88 -29.20
CA VAL A 180 52.22 -27.85 -28.40
C VAL A 180 51.79 -28.57 -27.12
N THR A 181 52.44 -28.28 -26.00
CA THR A 181 52.14 -28.84 -24.68
C THR A 181 50.76 -28.32 -24.25
N LYS A 182 49.72 -28.93 -24.82
CA LYS A 182 48.29 -28.74 -24.52
C LYS A 182 48.04 -28.68 -23.01
N VAL A 183 48.80 -29.48 -22.27
CA VAL A 183 48.79 -29.63 -20.80
C VAL A 183 48.96 -28.32 -20.01
N GLN A 184 49.79 -27.36 -20.45
CA GLN A 184 50.03 -26.13 -19.67
C GLN A 184 48.90 -25.09 -19.82
N VAL A 185 48.32 -24.97 -21.01
CA VAL A 185 47.18 -24.05 -21.27
C VAL A 185 45.90 -24.61 -20.64
N ASP A 186 45.75 -25.92 -20.59
CA ASP A 186 44.60 -26.60 -19.98
C ASP A 186 44.60 -26.45 -18.44
N THR A 187 45.75 -26.59 -17.77
CA THR A 187 45.82 -26.56 -16.30
C THR A 187 45.47 -25.19 -15.69
N ALA A 188 46.02 -24.10 -16.26
CA ALA A 188 45.75 -22.75 -15.76
C ALA A 188 44.30 -22.28 -16.04
N THR A 189 43.73 -22.73 -17.16
CA THR A 189 42.33 -22.48 -17.50
C THR A 189 41.41 -23.27 -16.59
N GLN A 190 41.71 -24.54 -16.33
CA GLN A 190 40.95 -25.39 -15.42
C GLN A 190 40.92 -24.81 -13.99
N ALA A 191 42.06 -24.32 -13.48
CA ALA A 191 42.10 -23.71 -12.15
C ALA A 191 41.24 -22.43 -12.01
N LYS A 192 41.14 -21.63 -13.08
CA LYS A 192 40.24 -20.46 -13.14
C LYS A 192 38.78 -20.89 -13.20
N VAL A 193 38.45 -21.90 -14.01
CA VAL A 193 37.09 -22.46 -14.10
C VAL A 193 36.65 -23.04 -12.75
N ASP A 194 37.53 -23.77 -12.06
CA ASP A 194 37.24 -24.33 -10.73
C ASP A 194 37.04 -23.22 -9.68
N SER A 195 37.82 -22.15 -9.75
CA SER A 195 37.64 -20.98 -8.86
C SER A 195 36.32 -20.26 -9.14
N ASN A 196 35.99 -20.05 -10.42
CA ASN A 196 34.73 -19.44 -10.82
C ASN A 196 33.54 -20.33 -10.44
N SER A 197 33.66 -21.65 -10.56
CA SER A 197 32.64 -22.62 -10.15
C SER A 197 32.36 -22.54 -8.64
N LYS A 198 33.40 -22.45 -7.81
CA LYS A 198 33.25 -22.24 -6.36
C LYS A 198 32.59 -20.89 -6.02
N GLN A 199 32.92 -19.82 -6.73
CA GLN A 199 32.29 -18.51 -6.56
C GLN A 199 30.82 -18.53 -6.97
N VAL A 200 30.49 -19.17 -8.09
CA VAL A 200 29.09 -19.33 -8.54
C VAL A 200 28.29 -20.11 -7.51
N ALA A 201 28.82 -21.22 -6.99
CA ALA A 201 28.16 -21.98 -5.92
C ALA A 201 27.91 -21.12 -4.67
N GLY A 202 28.88 -20.29 -4.25
CA GLY A 202 28.70 -19.35 -3.14
C GLY A 202 27.65 -18.27 -3.43
N ASN A 203 27.64 -17.73 -4.64
CA ASN A 203 26.65 -16.75 -5.08
C ASN A 203 25.24 -17.34 -5.14
N THR A 204 25.08 -18.59 -5.59
CA THR A 204 23.80 -19.31 -5.58
C THR A 204 23.24 -19.39 -4.16
N VAL A 205 24.05 -19.81 -3.19
CA VAL A 205 23.62 -19.86 -1.77
C VAL A 205 23.26 -18.47 -1.24
N ALA A 206 23.99 -17.42 -1.62
CA ALA A 206 23.67 -16.05 -1.22
C ALA A 206 22.32 -15.59 -1.79
N VAL A 207 22.03 -15.92 -3.04
CA VAL A 207 20.74 -15.63 -3.69
C VAL A 207 19.59 -16.38 -2.99
N ASP A 208 19.77 -17.67 -2.70
CA ASP A 208 18.76 -18.48 -1.99
C ASP A 208 18.43 -17.90 -0.59
N ASN A 209 19.45 -17.42 0.12
CA ASN A 209 19.26 -16.76 1.41
C ASN A 209 18.48 -15.43 1.28
N VAL A 210 18.78 -14.63 0.25
CA VAL A 210 18.04 -13.38 -0.02
C VAL A 210 16.59 -13.68 -0.37
N GLN A 211 16.35 -14.70 -1.19
CA GLN A 211 15.00 -15.11 -1.59
C GLN A 211 14.18 -15.61 -0.40
N SER A 212 14.79 -16.40 0.49
CA SER A 212 14.16 -16.84 1.74
C SER A 212 13.78 -15.65 2.64
N ARG A 213 14.66 -14.65 2.74
CA ARG A 213 14.38 -13.41 3.50
C ARG A 213 13.24 -12.58 2.88
N GLN A 214 13.17 -12.52 1.54
CA GLN A 214 12.08 -11.82 0.85
C GLN A 214 10.73 -12.49 1.12
N GLN A 215 10.65 -13.83 1.05
CA GLN A 215 9.41 -14.56 1.35
C GLN A 215 8.93 -14.33 2.80
N ALA A 216 9.85 -14.33 3.77
CA ALA A 216 9.54 -14.03 5.17
C ALA A 216 9.05 -12.58 5.35
N GLN A 217 9.67 -11.63 4.64
CA GLN A 217 9.25 -10.23 4.65
C GLN A 217 7.86 -10.05 4.02
N GLU A 218 7.57 -10.67 2.88
CA GLU A 218 6.25 -10.63 2.26
C GLU A 218 5.16 -11.16 3.19
N THR A 219 5.43 -12.27 3.89
CA THR A 219 4.49 -12.84 4.87
C THR A 219 4.21 -11.86 6.00
N THR A 220 5.27 -11.18 6.49
CA THR A 220 5.14 -10.16 7.53
C THR A 220 4.36 -8.94 7.04
N ILE A 221 4.62 -8.49 5.80
CA ILE A 221 3.91 -7.36 5.18
C ILE A 221 2.43 -7.70 5.03
N ARG A 222 2.09 -8.89 4.50
CA ARG A 222 0.68 -9.33 4.38
C ARG A 222 -0.04 -9.33 5.73
N ARG A 223 0.63 -9.80 6.81
CA ARG A 223 0.09 -9.73 8.17
C ARG A 223 -0.14 -8.29 8.61
N HIS A 224 0.83 -7.41 8.44
CA HIS A 224 0.68 -5.99 8.80
C HIS A 224 -0.43 -5.30 8.00
N SER A 225 -0.55 -5.57 6.70
CA SER A 225 -1.63 -5.04 5.86
C SER A 225 -3.00 -5.47 6.37
N SER A 226 -3.17 -6.73 6.78
CA SER A 226 -4.43 -7.21 7.37
C SER A 226 -4.73 -6.53 8.72
N GLN A 227 -3.70 -6.35 9.57
CA GLN A 227 -3.88 -5.66 10.86
C GLN A 227 -4.23 -4.18 10.68
N LEU A 228 -3.62 -3.50 9.71
CA LEU A 228 -3.94 -2.11 9.39
C LEU A 228 -5.38 -1.98 8.89
N SER A 229 -5.84 -2.89 8.02
CA SER A 229 -7.24 -2.92 7.57
C SER A 229 -8.20 -3.10 8.75
N ASN A 230 -7.89 -3.99 9.70
CA ASN A 230 -8.73 -4.19 10.88
C ASN A 230 -8.71 -2.98 11.83
N HIS A 231 -7.56 -2.33 11.99
CA HIS A 231 -7.46 -1.10 12.76
C HIS A 231 -8.27 0.03 12.13
N GLU A 232 -8.24 0.17 10.80
CA GLU A 232 -9.04 1.18 10.09
C GLU A 232 -10.53 0.98 10.34
N GLU A 233 -11.04 -0.24 10.17
CA GLU A 233 -12.44 -0.58 10.46
C GLU A 233 -12.83 -0.24 11.90
N ARG A 234 -11.96 -0.58 12.86
CA ARG A 234 -12.19 -0.28 14.28
C ARG A 234 -12.16 1.21 14.58
N ILE A 235 -11.26 1.97 13.95
CA ILE A 235 -11.16 3.43 14.12
C ILE A 235 -12.44 4.08 13.60
N THR A 236 -12.88 3.75 12.39
CA THR A 236 -14.13 4.29 11.83
C THR A 236 -15.34 3.94 12.70
N ALA A 237 -15.40 2.72 13.25
CA ALA A 237 -16.47 2.33 14.17
C ALA A 237 -16.46 3.17 15.47
N LEU A 238 -15.28 3.36 16.07
CA LEU A 238 -15.11 4.18 17.27
C LEU A 238 -15.43 5.65 17.03
N GLU A 239 -15.06 6.21 15.88
CA GLU A 239 -15.40 7.58 15.49
C GLU A 239 -16.91 7.77 15.39
N ASN A 240 -17.61 6.84 14.74
CA ASN A 240 -19.06 6.87 14.63
C ASN A 240 -19.75 6.76 15.99
N GLU A 241 -19.29 5.84 16.85
CA GLU A 241 -19.82 5.68 18.20
C GLU A 241 -19.61 6.95 19.04
N ASN A 242 -18.40 7.52 19.01
CA ASN A 242 -18.08 8.75 19.73
C ASN A 242 -18.89 9.94 19.23
N ASN A 243 -19.09 10.07 17.91
CA ASN A 243 -19.90 11.15 17.35
C ASN A 243 -21.37 11.02 17.78
N ASN A 244 -21.92 9.81 17.79
CA ASN A 244 -23.28 9.55 18.30
C ASN A 244 -23.38 9.89 19.79
N ASN A 245 -22.41 9.47 20.60
CA ASN A 245 -22.38 9.78 22.03
C ASN A 245 -22.27 11.29 22.28
N PHE A 246 -21.47 12.00 21.49
CA PHE A 246 -21.34 13.46 21.60
C PHE A 246 -22.62 14.19 21.21
N GLN A 247 -23.31 13.74 20.16
CA GLN A 247 -24.62 14.28 19.77
C GLN A 247 -25.67 14.04 20.86
N ASN A 248 -25.70 12.84 21.46
CA ASN A 248 -26.61 12.53 22.56
C ASN A 248 -26.32 13.41 23.78
N LEU A 249 -25.05 13.52 24.18
CA LEU A 249 -24.64 14.39 25.28
C LEU A 249 -25.03 15.84 25.02
N LYS A 250 -24.81 16.31 23.79
CA LYS A 250 -25.20 17.66 23.39
C LYS A 250 -26.71 17.87 23.53
N ASN A 251 -27.52 16.92 23.07
CA ASN A 251 -28.97 16.98 23.20
C ASN A 251 -29.40 17.01 24.67
N ASP A 252 -28.80 16.18 25.52
CA ASP A 252 -29.10 16.15 26.96
C ASP A 252 -28.74 17.47 27.64
N VAL A 253 -27.58 18.06 27.29
CA VAL A 253 -27.17 19.38 27.80
C VAL A 253 -28.15 20.48 27.34
N ASP A 254 -28.53 20.49 26.06
CA ASP A 254 -29.46 21.48 25.52
C ASP A 254 -30.87 21.31 26.14
N ASN A 255 -31.32 20.08 26.35
CA ASN A 255 -32.60 19.78 27.02
C ASN A 255 -32.57 20.21 28.49
N ASN A 256 -31.46 19.93 29.20
CA ASN A 256 -31.30 20.34 30.59
C ASN A 256 -31.29 21.86 30.73
N ARG A 257 -30.58 22.57 29.84
CA ARG A 257 -30.59 24.02 29.77
C ARG A 257 -32.01 24.57 29.60
N LYS A 258 -32.78 24.03 28.64
CA LYS A 258 -34.18 24.46 28.41
C LYS A 258 -35.09 24.20 29.61
N ARG A 259 -34.97 23.04 30.27
CA ARG A 259 -35.73 22.72 31.50
C ARG A 259 -35.40 23.69 32.64
N ALA A 260 -34.11 23.98 32.85
CA ALA A 260 -33.68 24.94 33.85
C ALA A 260 -34.22 26.35 33.55
N ALA A 261 -34.15 26.77 32.28
CA ALA A 261 -34.66 28.06 31.84
C ALA A 261 -36.17 28.21 32.04
N VAL A 262 -36.96 27.18 31.72
CA VAL A 262 -38.41 27.15 32.02
C VAL A 262 -38.67 27.28 33.52
N GLY A 263 -37.86 26.62 34.37
CA GLY A 263 -37.98 26.75 35.82
C GLY A 263 -37.81 28.21 36.28
N VAL A 264 -36.78 28.89 35.80
CA VAL A 264 -36.52 30.31 36.10
C VAL A 264 -37.64 31.20 35.55
N ALA A 265 -38.06 31.00 34.30
CA ALA A 265 -39.16 31.74 33.69
C ALA A 265 -40.47 31.56 34.48
N SER A 266 -40.74 30.36 34.98
CA SER A 266 -41.92 30.05 35.79
C SER A 266 -41.89 30.80 37.12
N VAL A 267 -40.73 30.84 37.79
CA VAL A 267 -40.57 31.60 39.04
C VAL A 267 -40.71 33.11 38.79
N ALA A 268 -40.16 33.63 37.70
CA ALA A 268 -40.34 35.03 37.29
C ALA A 268 -41.83 35.36 36.98
N ALA A 269 -42.55 34.42 36.37
CA ALA A 269 -43.99 34.54 36.19
C ALA A 269 -44.71 34.59 37.54
N MET A 270 -44.36 33.69 38.47
CA MET A 270 -44.95 33.61 39.81
C MET A 270 -44.69 34.84 40.68
N SER A 271 -43.51 35.47 40.55
CA SER A 271 -43.16 36.68 41.31
C SER A 271 -43.98 37.90 40.90
N ASN A 272 -44.39 37.97 39.63
CA ASN A 272 -45.21 39.07 39.10
C ASN A 272 -46.71 38.87 39.29
N ILE A 273 -47.15 37.76 39.90
CA ILE A 273 -48.57 37.54 40.23
C ILE A 273 -49.01 38.55 41.30
N PRO A 274 -49.99 39.44 41.04
CA PRO A 274 -50.50 40.38 42.04
C PRO A 274 -51.05 39.67 43.28
N GLN A 275 -50.91 40.32 44.44
CA GLN A 275 -51.44 39.83 45.72
C GLN A 275 -52.61 40.69 46.21
N VAL A 276 -53.46 40.13 47.08
CA VAL A 276 -54.55 40.85 47.74
C VAL A 276 -54.07 42.13 48.43
N THR A 277 -54.86 43.20 48.30
CA THR A 277 -54.69 44.47 49.02
C THR A 277 -55.58 44.52 50.27
N ASP A 278 -55.58 45.61 51.02
CA ASP A 278 -56.29 45.70 52.32
C ASP A 278 -57.81 45.63 52.21
N SER A 279 -58.38 45.92 51.04
CA SER A 279 -59.81 45.84 50.78
C SER A 279 -60.28 44.49 50.22
N GLN A 280 -59.38 43.54 49.99
CA GLN A 280 -59.68 42.27 49.32
C GLN A 280 -59.40 41.07 50.24
N THR A 281 -60.39 40.19 50.40
CA THR A 281 -60.24 38.93 51.15
C THR A 281 -59.56 37.84 50.32
N PHE A 282 -59.79 37.83 49.01
CA PHE A 282 -59.28 36.82 48.08
C PHE A 282 -58.97 37.44 46.72
N ALA A 283 -57.92 36.96 46.06
CA ALA A 283 -57.57 37.32 44.69
C ALA A 283 -56.97 36.13 43.93
N ILE A 284 -57.29 36.06 42.64
CA ILE A 284 -56.63 35.19 41.67
C ILE A 284 -55.86 36.09 40.71
N GLY A 285 -54.60 35.75 40.46
CA GLY A 285 -53.75 36.46 39.53
C GLY A 285 -53.04 35.49 38.58
N ALA A 286 -52.63 36.04 37.44
CA ALA A 286 -51.78 35.36 36.49
C ALA A 286 -50.53 36.21 36.22
N GLY A 287 -49.43 35.53 35.93
CA GLY A 287 -48.17 36.16 35.56
C GLY A 287 -47.55 35.44 34.37
N VAL A 288 -46.71 36.17 33.65
CA VAL A 288 -45.89 35.63 32.56
C VAL A 288 -44.44 35.95 32.84
N GLY A 289 -43.55 35.05 32.44
CA GLY A 289 -42.12 35.19 32.61
C GLY A 289 -41.40 34.62 31.41
N GLU A 290 -40.28 35.22 31.06
CA GLU A 290 -39.42 34.75 29.98
C GLU A 290 -37.98 34.74 30.46
N TYR A 291 -37.28 33.63 30.21
CA TYR A 291 -35.86 33.50 30.46
C TYR A 291 -35.29 32.46 29.48
N ASP A 292 -34.12 32.72 28.91
CA ASP A 292 -33.50 31.88 27.88
C ASP A 292 -34.38 31.57 26.66
N SER A 293 -35.24 32.53 26.28
CA SER A 293 -36.46 32.49 25.43
C SER A 293 -37.36 31.28 25.62
N GLN A 294 -37.24 30.68 26.78
CA GLN A 294 -38.31 29.88 27.33
C GLN A 294 -39.31 30.81 28.00
N GLY A 295 -40.55 30.71 27.57
CA GLY A 295 -41.68 31.38 28.20
C GLY A 295 -42.30 30.48 29.26
N ALA A 296 -42.85 31.09 30.29
CA ALA A 296 -43.69 30.42 31.26
C ALA A 296 -44.87 31.29 31.65
N ILE A 297 -45.97 30.61 31.96
CA ILE A 297 -47.17 31.20 32.53
C ILE A 297 -47.34 30.67 33.94
N ALA A 298 -47.84 31.51 34.83
CA ALA A 298 -48.17 31.11 36.19
C ALA A 298 -49.51 31.65 36.59
N VAL A 299 -50.22 30.87 37.40
CA VAL A 299 -51.48 31.25 38.03
C VAL A 299 -51.33 31.06 39.52
N GLY A 300 -51.95 31.94 40.29
CA GLY A 300 -51.86 31.89 41.74
C GLY A 300 -53.04 32.52 42.40
N PHE A 301 -53.28 32.09 43.63
CA PHE A 301 -54.27 32.67 44.50
C PHE A 301 -53.59 33.27 45.72
N SER A 302 -54.18 34.33 46.26
CA SER A 302 -53.80 34.88 47.54
C SER A 302 -55.04 35.17 48.37
N ALA A 303 -54.93 34.97 49.68
CA ALA A 303 -56.02 35.14 50.62
C ALA A 303 -55.52 35.89 51.86
N ARG A 304 -56.28 36.90 52.27
CA ARG A 304 -56.08 37.60 53.54
C ARG A 304 -56.86 36.84 54.60
N VAL A 305 -56.14 36.13 55.47
CA VAL A 305 -56.73 35.27 56.51
C VAL A 305 -57.14 36.10 57.73
N THR A 306 -56.35 37.14 58.05
CA THR A 306 -56.66 38.14 59.08
C THR A 306 -56.21 39.52 58.58
N GLU A 307 -56.53 40.60 59.29
CA GLU A 307 -56.03 41.95 58.96
C GLU A 307 -54.51 42.01 58.78
N ARG A 308 -53.77 41.13 59.48
CA ARG A 308 -52.32 41.10 59.51
C ARG A 308 -51.68 39.94 58.73
N VAL A 309 -52.44 38.93 58.30
CA VAL A 309 -51.89 37.70 57.69
C VAL A 309 -52.38 37.52 56.26
N VAL A 310 -51.45 37.41 55.31
CA VAL A 310 -51.72 37.07 53.91
C VAL A 310 -51.03 35.76 53.55
N THR A 311 -51.74 34.89 52.84
CA THR A 311 -51.20 33.64 52.28
C THR A 311 -51.27 33.69 50.76
N LYS A 312 -50.33 33.03 50.09
CA LYS A 312 -50.28 32.92 48.63
C LYS A 312 -49.88 31.50 48.25
N ALA A 313 -50.48 30.98 47.20
CA ALA A 313 -49.95 29.82 46.50
C ALA A 313 -50.07 30.03 44.99
N SER A 314 -49.12 29.48 44.24
CA SER A 314 -49.06 29.61 42.80
C SER A 314 -48.46 28.36 42.17
N VAL A 315 -48.83 28.16 40.90
CA VAL A 315 -48.30 27.13 40.03
C VAL A 315 -47.88 27.77 38.72
N GLY A 316 -46.74 27.36 38.19
CA GLY A 316 -46.19 27.83 36.92
C GLY A 316 -45.87 26.66 35.99
N ALA A 317 -46.05 26.85 34.70
CA ALA A 317 -45.69 25.90 33.66
C ALA A 317 -45.14 26.65 32.44
N GLY A 318 -44.20 26.05 31.72
CA GLY A 318 -43.55 26.70 30.58
C GLY A 318 -43.50 25.89 29.30
N SER A 319 -42.96 26.54 28.28
CA SER A 319 -42.94 26.12 26.87
C SER A 319 -42.25 24.79 26.59
N TYR A 320 -41.36 24.35 27.48
CA TYR A 320 -40.55 23.14 27.32
C TYR A 320 -40.91 22.04 28.35
N GLY A 321 -42.10 22.14 28.96
CA GLY A 321 -42.60 21.16 29.92
C GLY A 321 -42.03 21.31 31.33
N GLY A 322 -42.73 20.71 32.30
CA GLY A 322 -42.46 20.85 33.73
C GLY A 322 -43.39 21.86 34.42
N ALA A 323 -43.66 21.61 35.69
CA ALA A 323 -44.47 22.47 36.54
C ALA A 323 -43.66 22.88 37.77
N THR A 324 -43.76 24.14 38.16
CA THR A 324 -43.22 24.69 39.40
C THR A 324 -44.38 25.03 40.31
N VAL A 325 -44.27 24.71 41.60
CA VAL A 325 -45.29 25.04 42.60
C VAL A 325 -44.65 25.81 43.74
N GLY A 326 -45.36 26.78 44.30
CA GLY A 326 -44.85 27.60 45.39
C GLY A 326 -45.98 28.09 46.29
N ALA A 327 -45.67 28.26 47.57
CA ALA A 327 -46.59 28.84 48.55
C ALA A 327 -45.81 29.69 49.56
N GLY A 328 -46.48 30.68 50.15
CA GLY A 328 -45.89 31.58 51.13
C GLY A 328 -46.92 32.24 52.03
N VAL A 329 -46.45 32.77 53.16
CA VAL A 329 -47.25 33.50 54.15
C VAL A 329 -46.49 34.76 54.56
N SER A 330 -47.21 35.85 54.81
CA SER A 330 -46.66 37.09 55.34
C SER A 330 -47.49 37.60 56.53
N TYR A 331 -46.82 38.30 57.44
CA TYR A 331 -47.41 38.96 58.60
C TYR A 331 -47.00 40.45 58.61
N GLY A 332 -47.98 41.35 58.60
CA GLY A 332 -47.77 42.80 58.70
C GLY A 332 -48.05 43.31 60.12
N TRP A 333 -47.20 44.18 60.65
CA TRP A 333 -47.36 44.78 61.99
C TRP A 333 -47.68 46.27 61.95
#